data_AF-A0A924S7P8-F1
#
_entry.id   AF-A0A924S7P8-F1
#
_cell.length_a   1.000
_cell.length_b   1.000
_cell.length_c   1.000
_cell.angle_alpha   90.00
_cell.angle_beta   90.00
_cell.angle_gamma   90.00
#
_symmetry.space_group_name_H-M   'P 1'
#
loop_
_entity.id
_entity.type
_entity.pdbx_description
1 polymer ?
#
loop_
_entity_poly.entity_id
_entity_poly.type
_entity_poly.pdbx_seq_one_letter_code
_entity_poly.pdbx_strand_id
1 'polypeptide(L)'
;MRIQSGILTTALVAAMITASGCGSDTAGPKVGPAAKVLVSVAPAATGPVGTLLGALSVRVSDAAGLAVSGAAVTFAITGGAIVSPARATTDASGIATTQVTLGTIAGTVSATAQAAGVATGVSYEFTGVAGAVKSVVVAPRTVRFVYIGDTARVSVTAQDLYGNPVPPSTINFSATDPTLVSVDASGLVKALRQGGSTLVISAVSGKADTTTVTVLPAGASSCTGLVGTTTMAIGDVQTFSGAQYGCLSGSAAGAEFALVAFNSSVDQVSSYPVSITGNGLGTAPNPSLVPASSFAVRSAIAESANSQLQLDESFHLSLLAKARAEHRSFASARAARRFQPLRSLSGTSGNAGARASALPGTLAVGDLVTLNVAANNCKSPTNHALRVTALGTRSIVLADTLNPAGGFVTADYQRVAARFDTLVYPLDVGAFGAPSDIDANGRVALIFTRTVNELTPPSASYFVGGFFNPRDLFPKVDPDTLNNCVGSNEGEMFYLLAPDPAGVVNGNIRRTGFVDSLTTSVVAHEFQHLINGSRRFYINTAATEFEATWLNGGWSDVAEELLYYRESGLAPRQNLGDGPV
;
A
#
# COMPACT_ATOMS: atom_id res chain seq x y z
N MET A 1 79.61 11.56 64.47
CA MET A 1 79.36 10.16 64.91
C MET A 1 78.63 10.29 66.24
N ARG A 2 77.41 9.84 66.51
CA ARG A 2 76.52 8.79 65.99
C ARG A 2 75.20 8.93 66.80
N ILE A 3 74.06 8.46 66.26
CA ILE A 3 72.95 7.80 67.03
C ILE A 3 72.14 8.75 67.96
N GLN A 4 70.82 8.69 68.21
CA GLN A 4 69.63 7.94 67.78
C GLN A 4 68.43 8.68 68.42
N SER A 5 67.22 8.39 67.93
CA SER A 5 65.95 8.23 68.68
C SER A 5 65.46 9.31 69.66
N GLY A 6 64.17 9.62 69.57
CA GLY A 6 63.44 10.18 70.71
C GLY A 6 62.17 10.93 70.33
N ILE A 7 61.05 10.25 70.38
CA ILE A 7 59.70 10.82 70.43
C ILE A 7 59.60 11.74 71.66
N LEU A 8 59.07 12.96 71.52
CA LEU A 8 58.31 13.63 72.59
C LEU A 8 57.51 14.82 72.03
N THR A 9 56.21 14.79 72.32
CA THR A 9 55.20 15.83 72.11
C THR A 9 55.30 16.94 73.15
N THR A 10 55.31 18.21 72.74
CA THR A 10 54.95 19.41 73.54
C THR A 10 54.74 20.59 72.57
N ALA A 11 53.54 21.16 72.46
CA ALA A 11 52.96 22.19 73.33
C ALA A 11 53.58 23.60 73.13
N LEU A 12 52.91 24.37 72.27
CA LEU A 12 52.37 25.72 72.51
C LEU A 12 53.19 26.73 73.34
N VAL A 13 53.61 27.84 72.72
CA VAL A 13 53.71 29.20 73.32
C VAL A 13 53.48 30.19 72.15
N ALA A 14 52.30 30.80 71.99
CA ALA A 14 51.83 32.06 72.61
C ALA A 14 52.76 33.25 72.26
N ALA A 15 52.34 34.44 71.81
CA ALA A 15 51.03 35.05 71.65
C ALA A 15 51.21 36.36 70.85
N MET A 16 50.06 36.92 70.41
CA MET A 16 49.76 38.36 70.23
C MET A 16 50.36 39.05 68.97
N ILE A 17 49.64 39.80 68.11
CA ILE A 17 48.50 40.72 68.32
C ILE A 17 47.80 41.03 66.96
N THR A 18 46.45 41.03 67.00
CA THR A 18 45.41 41.69 66.17
C THR A 18 45.40 41.61 64.63
N ALA A 19 44.31 41.06 64.07
CA ALA A 19 43.44 41.76 63.11
C ALA A 19 42.10 41.01 62.86
N SER A 20 41.00 41.77 62.89
CA SER A 20 39.66 41.51 62.31
C SER A 20 38.93 40.21 62.66
N GLY A 21 38.03 40.31 63.64
CA GLY A 21 37.03 39.30 63.95
C GLY A 21 35.84 39.30 62.96
N CYS A 22 35.54 38.08 62.49
CA CYS A 22 34.23 37.49 62.21
C CYS A 22 33.26 38.22 61.25
N GLY A 23 33.43 37.94 59.95
CA GLY A 23 32.29 37.70 59.05
C GLY A 23 32.10 36.18 58.94
N SER A 24 30.96 35.67 59.37
CA SER A 24 30.60 34.25 59.30
C SER A 24 30.30 33.84 57.86
N ASP A 25 31.30 33.39 57.11
CA ASP A 25 31.10 32.61 55.89
C ASP A 25 30.79 31.16 56.26
N THR A 26 29.60 30.90 56.79
CA THR A 26 28.94 29.60 56.63
C THR A 26 28.29 29.52 55.25
N ALA A 27 29.05 29.85 54.20
CA ALA A 27 28.65 29.54 52.84
C ALA A 27 29.04 28.09 52.57
N GLY A 28 28.13 27.16 52.85
CA GLY A 28 28.21 25.82 52.27
C GLY A 28 28.42 25.89 50.75
N PRO A 29 28.91 24.82 50.10
CA PRO A 29 29.16 24.81 48.67
C PRO A 29 27.91 25.30 47.92
N LYS A 30 28.06 26.40 47.16
CA LYS A 30 26.96 27.01 46.41
C LYS A 30 26.52 26.06 45.30
N VAL A 31 25.26 25.62 45.33
CA VAL A 31 24.66 24.78 44.27
C VAL A 31 24.56 25.60 42.98
N GLY A 32 25.13 25.07 41.89
CA GLY A 32 25.08 25.68 40.56
C GLY A 32 23.76 25.42 39.81
N PRO A 33 23.60 25.94 38.59
CA PRO A 33 22.45 25.63 37.75
C PRO A 33 22.39 24.12 37.40
N ALA A 34 21.19 23.61 37.13
CA ALA A 34 21.00 22.23 36.70
C ALA A 34 21.83 21.91 35.45
N ALA A 35 22.60 20.82 35.49
CA ALA A 35 23.50 20.43 34.41
C ALA A 35 23.39 18.95 34.02
N LYS A 36 22.89 18.08 34.90
CA LYS A 36 22.79 16.63 34.68
C LYS A 36 21.45 16.10 35.17
N VAL A 37 20.87 15.15 34.45
CA VAL A 37 19.69 14.37 34.85
C VAL A 37 20.02 12.89 34.72
N LEU A 38 19.81 12.11 35.77
CA LEU A 38 20.08 10.66 35.79
C LEU A 38 18.90 9.91 36.40
N VAL A 39 18.63 8.68 35.94
CA VAL A 39 17.65 7.79 36.58
C VAL A 39 18.16 7.38 37.96
N SER A 40 17.33 7.57 38.99
CA SER A 40 17.59 7.20 40.38
C SER A 40 16.79 5.96 40.80
N VAL A 41 15.54 5.87 40.34
CA VAL A 41 14.69 4.68 40.50
C VAL A 41 14.05 4.38 39.15
N ALA A 42 14.12 3.13 38.73
CA ALA A 42 13.49 2.65 37.51
C ALA A 42 12.26 1.80 37.85
N PRO A 43 11.19 1.86 37.03
CA PRO A 43 10.08 0.91 37.13
C PRO A 43 10.54 -0.51 36.75
N ALA A 44 9.69 -1.51 36.91
CA ALA A 44 10.00 -2.86 36.47
C ALA A 44 10.30 -2.89 34.95
N ALA A 45 11.27 -3.71 34.53
CA ALA A 45 11.64 -3.80 33.11
C ALA A 45 10.52 -4.38 32.22
N THR A 46 9.63 -5.18 32.80
CA THR A 46 8.48 -5.76 32.10
C THR A 46 7.25 -5.83 33.02
N GLY A 47 6.06 -5.78 32.44
CA GLY A 47 4.80 -5.98 33.18
C GLY A 47 3.60 -6.17 32.24
N PRO A 48 2.47 -6.73 32.72
CA PRO A 48 1.28 -6.88 31.90
C PRO A 48 0.71 -5.53 31.47
N VAL A 49 0.24 -5.44 30.23
CA VAL A 49 -0.52 -4.29 29.73
C VAL A 49 -1.68 -3.92 30.65
N GLY A 50 -1.97 -2.61 30.78
CA GLY A 50 -3.01 -2.07 31.64
C GLY A 50 -2.70 -2.08 33.14
N THR A 51 -1.44 -2.35 33.54
CA THR A 51 -1.04 -2.36 34.96
C THR A 51 -0.04 -1.26 35.31
N LEU A 52 0.04 -0.91 36.60
CA LEU A 52 1.05 -0.01 37.13
C LEU A 52 2.41 -0.73 37.16
N LEU A 53 3.38 -0.18 36.43
CA LEU A 53 4.73 -0.75 36.34
C LEU A 53 5.67 -0.29 37.46
N GLY A 54 5.35 0.86 38.06
CA GLY A 54 6.07 1.43 39.20
C GLY A 54 6.54 2.87 38.96
N ALA A 55 7.37 3.36 39.88
CA ALA A 55 7.87 4.73 39.86
C ALA A 55 9.10 4.88 38.96
N LEU A 56 9.15 5.96 38.19
CA LEU A 56 10.35 6.48 37.55
C LEU A 56 10.78 7.75 38.29
N SER A 57 11.92 7.67 38.98
CA SER A 57 12.51 8.81 39.68
C SER A 57 13.82 9.21 39.02
N VAL A 58 14.02 10.51 38.83
CA VAL A 58 15.27 11.08 38.30
C VAL A 58 15.89 12.05 39.29
N ARG A 59 17.23 12.08 39.32
CA ARG A 59 18.01 13.03 40.09
C ARG A 59 18.56 14.12 39.17
N VAL A 60 18.28 15.37 39.51
CA VAL A 60 18.85 16.55 38.86
C VAL A 60 20.00 17.08 39.72
N SER A 61 21.17 17.25 39.10
CA SER A 61 22.35 17.80 39.77
C SER A 61 23.02 18.89 38.93
N ASP A 62 23.80 19.73 39.60
CA ASP A 62 24.67 20.70 38.93
C ASP A 62 25.90 20.01 38.31
N ALA A 63 26.80 20.81 37.72
CA ALA A 63 28.01 20.31 37.08
C ALA A 63 28.96 19.60 38.07
N ALA A 64 28.97 20.04 39.33
CA ALA A 64 29.77 19.50 40.43
C ALA A 64 29.15 18.26 41.10
N GLY A 65 27.90 17.90 40.74
CA GLY A 65 27.18 16.73 41.26
C GLY A 65 26.29 17.01 42.48
N LEU A 66 26.19 18.26 42.92
CA LEU A 66 25.31 18.66 44.02
C LEU A 66 23.85 18.64 43.56
N ALA A 67 22.94 18.24 44.46
CA ALA A 67 21.51 18.14 44.18
C ALA A 67 20.90 19.53 43.91
N VAL A 68 20.12 19.67 42.84
CA VAL A 68 19.38 20.89 42.54
C VAL A 68 17.94 20.72 42.96
N SER A 69 17.54 21.42 44.04
CA SER A 69 16.16 21.48 44.53
C SER A 69 15.30 22.46 43.73
N GLY A 70 14.02 22.17 43.56
CA GLY A 70 13.06 23.04 42.86
C GLY A 70 13.18 23.08 41.33
N ALA A 71 14.03 22.23 40.73
CA ALA A 71 14.13 22.13 39.28
C ALA A 71 12.86 21.49 38.69
N ALA A 72 12.31 22.11 37.65
CA ALA A 72 11.16 21.56 36.92
C ALA A 72 11.60 20.42 36.00
N VAL A 73 10.99 19.24 36.16
CA VAL A 73 11.19 18.05 35.32
C VAL A 73 9.91 17.73 34.58
N THR A 74 10.02 17.55 33.27
CA THR A 74 8.95 17.07 32.40
C THR A 74 9.21 15.62 32.02
N PHE A 75 8.21 14.77 32.24
CA PHE A 75 8.20 13.39 31.80
C PHE A 75 7.35 13.27 30.54
N ALA A 76 7.88 12.58 29.54
CA ALA A 76 7.16 12.22 28.33
C ALA A 76 7.32 10.71 28.08
N ILE A 77 6.37 10.13 27.36
CA ILE A 77 6.33 8.69 27.12
C ILE A 77 5.83 8.40 25.70
N THR A 78 6.38 7.37 25.08
CA THR A 78 5.98 6.84 23.77
C THR A 78 5.71 5.34 23.90
N GLY A 79 4.89 4.77 23.01
CA GLY A 79 4.50 3.34 23.10
C GLY A 79 3.22 3.07 23.90
N GLY A 80 2.33 4.07 24.06
CA GLY A 80 0.96 3.87 24.55
C GLY A 80 0.77 3.80 26.07
N ALA A 81 1.84 3.87 26.86
CA ALA A 81 1.77 4.00 28.31
C ALA A 81 1.54 5.45 28.76
N ILE A 82 1.26 5.64 30.05
CA ILE A 82 0.97 6.94 30.66
C ILE A 82 1.90 7.18 31.85
N VAL A 83 2.40 8.41 31.98
CA VAL A 83 3.11 8.90 33.17
C VAL A 83 2.22 9.85 33.96
N SER A 84 2.16 9.70 35.28
CA SER A 84 1.41 10.60 36.16
C SER A 84 2.13 10.84 37.49
N PRO A 85 2.45 12.10 37.85
CA PRO A 85 2.24 13.32 37.05
C PRO A 85 3.23 13.44 35.88
N ALA A 86 2.84 14.11 34.79
CA ALA A 86 3.72 14.38 33.65
C ALA A 86 4.77 15.48 33.93
N ARG A 87 4.61 16.24 35.03
CA ARG A 87 5.57 17.25 35.49
C ARG A 87 5.71 17.15 36.99
N ALA A 88 6.95 17.27 37.48
CA ALA A 88 7.25 17.32 38.90
C ALA A 88 8.42 18.29 39.15
N THR A 89 8.49 18.84 40.36
CA THR A 89 9.62 19.64 40.82
C THR A 89 10.51 18.80 41.71
N THR A 90 11.83 18.97 41.62
CA THR A 90 12.76 18.21 42.45
C THR A 90 12.68 18.59 43.93
N ASP A 91 12.80 17.60 44.81
CA ASP A 91 12.90 17.78 46.26
C ASP A 91 14.30 18.27 46.71
N ALA A 92 14.52 18.36 48.03
CA ALA A 92 15.80 18.76 48.62
C ALA A 92 16.98 17.84 48.24
N SER A 93 16.71 16.59 47.85
CA SER A 93 17.71 15.64 47.37
C SER A 93 17.91 15.69 45.85
N GLY A 94 17.21 16.60 45.16
CA GLY A 94 17.23 16.76 43.72
C GLY A 94 16.37 15.73 42.98
N ILE A 95 15.43 15.05 43.65
CA ILE A 95 14.64 13.97 43.08
C ILE A 95 13.28 14.45 42.60
N ALA A 96 12.92 14.12 41.36
CA ALA A 96 11.57 14.24 40.81
C ALA A 96 11.05 12.85 40.42
N THR A 97 9.77 12.57 40.69
CA THR A 97 9.19 11.23 40.52
C THR A 97 7.88 11.29 39.72
N THR A 98 7.67 10.28 38.87
CA THR A 98 6.39 9.99 38.20
C THR A 98 6.05 8.51 38.33
N GLN A 99 4.78 8.15 38.18
CA GLN A 99 4.33 6.76 38.09
C GLN A 99 4.09 6.36 36.64
N VAL A 100 4.54 5.16 36.27
CA VAL A 100 4.38 4.60 34.92
C VAL A 100 3.27 3.56 34.94
N THR A 101 2.21 3.77 34.16
CA THR A 101 1.14 2.78 33.92
C THR A 101 1.19 2.35 32.47
N LEU A 102 1.29 1.04 32.22
CA LEU A 102 1.31 0.49 30.87
C LEU A 102 -0.04 0.67 30.16
N GLY A 103 0.02 0.95 28.87
CA GLY A 103 -1.14 1.02 28.00
C GLY A 103 -1.73 -0.36 27.70
N THR A 104 -2.63 -0.42 26.73
CA THR A 104 -3.34 -1.66 26.33
C THR A 104 -2.63 -2.45 25.22
N ILE A 105 -1.54 -1.95 24.66
CA ILE A 105 -0.79 -2.57 23.56
C ILE A 105 0.51 -3.16 24.11
N ALA A 106 0.76 -4.44 23.86
CA ALA A 106 2.02 -5.08 24.22
C ALA A 106 3.15 -4.63 23.29
N GLY A 107 4.34 -4.39 23.83
CA GLY A 107 5.50 -3.91 23.08
C GLY A 107 6.42 -3.03 23.91
N THR A 108 7.44 -2.50 23.24
CA THR A 108 8.42 -1.60 23.86
C THR A 108 7.81 -0.23 24.12
N VAL A 109 8.08 0.30 25.31
CA VAL A 109 7.67 1.61 25.77
C VAL A 109 8.92 2.38 26.20
N SER A 110 9.01 3.65 25.80
CA SER A 110 10.14 4.52 26.14
C SER A 110 9.65 5.76 26.89
N ALA A 111 10.17 5.96 28.09
CA ALA A 111 9.91 7.13 28.93
C ALA A 111 11.15 8.03 28.98
N THR A 112 10.95 9.33 28.75
CA THR A 112 11.99 10.35 28.82
C THR A 112 11.73 11.33 29.97
N ALA A 113 12.78 11.78 30.63
CA ALA A 113 12.72 12.83 31.64
C ALA A 113 13.69 13.96 31.27
N GLN A 114 13.16 15.18 31.21
CA GLN A 114 13.88 16.38 30.84
C GLN A 114 13.77 17.42 31.96
N ALA A 115 14.90 17.83 32.54
CA ALA A 115 14.95 18.95 33.48
C ALA A 115 15.13 20.28 32.73
N ALA A 116 14.47 21.33 33.19
CA ALA A 116 14.64 22.68 32.65
C ALA A 116 16.10 23.14 32.77
N GLY A 117 16.66 23.67 31.68
CA GLY A 117 18.05 24.16 31.63
C GLY A 117 19.12 23.08 31.38
N VAL A 118 18.76 21.79 31.32
CA VAL A 118 19.69 20.71 30.96
C VAL A 118 19.53 20.36 29.47
N ALA A 119 20.63 20.34 28.71
CA ALA A 119 20.58 20.15 27.25
C ALA A 119 20.14 18.74 26.84
N THR A 120 20.50 17.71 27.60
CA THR A 120 20.23 16.31 27.29
C THR A 120 19.43 15.66 28.42
N GLY A 121 18.20 15.23 28.12
CA GLY A 121 17.38 14.42 29.02
C GLY A 121 17.87 12.97 29.15
N VAL A 122 17.17 12.19 29.97
CA VAL A 122 17.41 10.74 30.10
C VAL A 122 16.24 9.95 29.54
N SER A 123 16.52 8.80 28.92
CA SER A 123 15.52 7.87 28.40
C SER A 123 15.63 6.52 29.11
N TYR A 124 14.50 5.86 29.35
CA TYR A 124 14.43 4.54 29.95
C TYR A 124 13.38 3.70 29.23
N GLU A 125 13.76 2.47 28.87
CA GLU A 125 12.90 1.54 28.13
C GLU A 125 12.40 0.40 29.03
N PHE A 126 11.17 -0.03 28.78
CA PHE A 126 10.54 -1.17 29.41
C PHE A 126 9.55 -1.81 28.42
N THR A 127 9.11 -3.03 28.70
CA THR A 127 8.23 -3.79 27.80
C THR A 127 6.89 -4.11 28.45
N GLY A 128 5.80 -3.67 27.82
CA GLY A 128 4.47 -4.18 28.13
C GLY A 128 4.29 -5.57 27.53
N VAL A 129 3.99 -6.57 28.35
CA VAL A 129 3.66 -7.93 27.87
C VAL A 129 2.14 -8.13 27.85
N ALA A 130 1.67 -9.02 26.97
CA ALA A 130 0.25 -9.36 26.93
C ALA A 130 -0.22 -9.90 28.29
N GLY A 131 -1.47 -9.59 28.65
CA GLY A 131 -2.09 -10.07 29.87
C GLY A 131 -2.42 -11.57 29.84
N ALA A 132 -3.15 -12.04 30.85
CA ALA A 132 -3.64 -13.41 30.88
C ALA A 132 -4.58 -13.69 29.69
N VAL A 133 -4.54 -14.93 29.17
CA VAL A 133 -5.40 -15.38 28.07
C VAL A 133 -6.88 -15.15 28.42
N LYS A 134 -7.55 -14.34 27.62
CA LYS A 134 -8.98 -14.04 27.73
C LYS A 134 -9.79 -14.82 26.71
N SER A 135 -9.29 -14.93 25.48
CA SER A 135 -9.95 -15.59 24.36
C SER A 135 -8.98 -16.40 23.51
N VAL A 136 -9.52 -17.32 22.73
CA VAL A 136 -8.79 -18.10 21.72
C VAL A 136 -9.50 -17.85 20.40
N VAL A 137 -8.72 -17.69 19.33
CA VAL A 137 -9.22 -17.51 17.98
C VAL A 137 -8.56 -18.56 17.09
N VAL A 138 -9.37 -19.30 16.33
CA VAL A 138 -8.88 -20.29 15.36
C VAL A 138 -8.97 -19.77 13.92
N ALA A 139 -8.04 -20.21 13.08
CA ALA A 139 -8.09 -20.01 11.64
C ALA A 139 -7.60 -21.27 10.89
N PRO A 140 -8.30 -21.73 9.84
CA PRO A 140 -9.60 -21.24 9.38
C PRO A 140 -10.74 -21.65 10.33
N ARG A 141 -11.85 -20.90 10.36
CA ARG A 141 -13.05 -21.28 11.15
C ARG A 141 -13.87 -22.40 10.53
N THR A 142 -13.70 -22.62 9.23
CA THR A 142 -14.38 -23.66 8.47
C THR A 142 -13.38 -24.35 7.57
N VAL A 143 -13.36 -25.68 7.60
CA VAL A 143 -12.59 -26.53 6.71
C VAL A 143 -13.54 -27.42 5.94
N ARG A 144 -13.25 -27.61 4.66
CA ARG A 144 -14.07 -28.44 3.79
C ARG A 144 -13.18 -29.38 2.99
N PHE A 145 -13.43 -30.67 3.14
CA PHE A 145 -12.70 -31.73 2.46
C PHE A 145 -13.58 -32.39 1.41
N VAL A 146 -12.96 -32.77 0.29
CA VAL A 146 -13.64 -33.45 -0.83
C VAL A 146 -13.37 -34.94 -0.76
N TYR A 147 -12.13 -35.32 -0.47
CA TYR A 147 -11.66 -36.70 -0.48
C TYR A 147 -11.19 -37.16 0.90
N ILE A 148 -11.25 -38.47 1.11
CA ILE A 148 -10.60 -39.11 2.26
C ILE A 148 -9.09 -38.88 2.11
N GLY A 149 -8.44 -38.51 3.21
CA GLY A 149 -7.01 -38.22 3.22
C GLY A 149 -6.65 -36.76 2.98
N ASP A 150 -7.60 -35.91 2.54
CA ASP A 150 -7.40 -34.46 2.49
C ASP A 150 -6.98 -33.94 3.87
N THR A 151 -6.11 -32.94 3.89
CA THR A 151 -5.60 -32.35 5.13
C THR A 151 -5.68 -30.83 5.12
N ALA A 152 -5.87 -30.24 6.30
CA ALA A 152 -5.81 -28.80 6.52
C ALA A 152 -5.23 -28.53 7.90
N ARG A 153 -4.48 -27.43 8.05
CA ARG A 153 -3.90 -27.04 9.34
C ARG A 153 -4.77 -25.97 10.00
N VAL A 154 -5.11 -26.18 11.27
CA VAL A 154 -5.77 -25.19 12.13
C VAL A 154 -4.70 -24.46 12.94
N SER A 155 -4.62 -23.15 12.75
CA SER A 155 -3.80 -22.23 13.54
C SER A 155 -4.61 -21.66 14.69
N VAL A 156 -3.94 -21.41 15.82
CA VAL A 156 -4.57 -20.96 17.06
C VAL A 156 -3.82 -19.75 17.60
N THR A 157 -4.55 -18.67 17.85
CA THR A 157 -4.03 -17.46 18.49
C THR A 157 -4.77 -17.23 19.80
N ALA A 158 -4.06 -17.31 20.92
CA ALA A 158 -4.59 -16.88 22.21
C ALA A 158 -4.43 -15.36 22.35
N GLN A 159 -5.42 -14.69 22.92
CA GLN A 159 -5.43 -13.24 23.09
C GLN A 159 -5.79 -12.85 24.51
N ASP A 160 -5.21 -11.75 25.00
CA ASP A 160 -5.57 -11.15 26.30
C ASP A 160 -6.87 -10.33 26.22
N LEU A 161 -7.21 -9.61 27.29
CA LEU A 161 -8.42 -8.77 27.35
C LEU A 161 -8.44 -7.64 26.30
N TYR A 162 -7.27 -7.21 25.83
CA TYR A 162 -7.10 -6.07 24.92
C TYR A 162 -6.80 -6.51 23.48
N GLY A 163 -6.82 -7.82 23.20
CA GLY A 163 -6.56 -8.38 21.86
C GLY A 163 -5.08 -8.61 21.56
N ASN A 164 -4.17 -8.43 22.52
CA ASN A 164 -2.76 -8.71 22.29
C ASN A 164 -2.54 -10.23 22.19
N PRO A 165 -1.73 -10.71 21.24
CA PRO A 165 -1.39 -12.12 21.12
C PRO A 165 -0.61 -12.57 22.36
N VAL A 166 -1.08 -13.65 22.98
CA VAL A 166 -0.42 -14.32 24.10
C VAL A 166 0.21 -15.61 23.55
N PRO A 167 1.55 -15.77 23.56
CA PRO A 167 2.20 -17.01 23.15
C PRO A 167 1.68 -18.19 24.01
N PRO A 168 0.99 -19.18 23.42
CA PRO A 168 0.45 -20.29 24.19
C PRO A 168 1.58 -21.27 24.58
N SER A 169 1.59 -21.75 25.83
CA SER A 169 2.56 -22.76 26.27
C SER A 169 2.19 -24.19 25.84
N THR A 170 0.90 -24.47 25.65
CA THR A 170 0.39 -25.74 25.12
C THR A 170 -0.98 -25.53 24.47
N ILE A 171 -1.21 -26.19 23.34
CA ILE A 171 -2.48 -26.18 22.61
C ILE A 171 -3.02 -27.60 22.60
N ASN A 172 -4.26 -27.79 23.05
CA ASN A 172 -4.94 -29.08 23.05
C ASN A 172 -5.95 -29.12 21.90
N PHE A 173 -5.74 -30.03 20.95
CA PHE A 173 -6.66 -30.28 19.85
C PHE A 173 -7.50 -31.53 20.09
N SER A 174 -8.76 -31.49 19.70
CA SER A 174 -9.64 -32.66 19.69
C SER A 174 -10.71 -32.55 18.60
N ALA A 175 -11.24 -33.67 18.12
CA ALA A 175 -12.35 -33.71 17.18
C ALA A 175 -13.58 -34.33 17.87
N THR A 176 -14.77 -33.73 17.70
CA THR A 176 -16.01 -34.25 18.30
C THR A 176 -16.49 -35.54 17.65
N ASP A 177 -16.07 -35.80 16.40
CA ASP A 177 -16.26 -37.08 15.72
C ASP A 177 -14.90 -37.56 15.17
N PRO A 178 -14.16 -38.37 15.94
CA PRO A 178 -12.87 -38.90 15.51
C PRO A 178 -12.99 -39.97 14.42
N THR A 179 -14.20 -40.39 14.06
CA THR A 179 -14.43 -41.31 12.93
C THR A 179 -14.56 -40.55 11.60
N LEU A 180 -14.94 -39.27 11.64
CA LEU A 180 -15.01 -38.41 10.45
C LEU A 180 -13.66 -37.77 10.12
N VAL A 181 -12.96 -37.24 11.14
CA VAL A 181 -11.66 -36.58 10.99
C VAL A 181 -10.73 -36.89 12.16
N SER A 182 -9.42 -36.92 11.92
CA SER A 182 -8.40 -36.86 12.98
C SER A 182 -7.79 -35.47 13.06
N VAL A 183 -7.26 -35.10 14.22
CA VAL A 183 -6.40 -33.91 14.41
C VAL A 183 -5.18 -34.27 15.24
N ASP A 184 -3.99 -33.84 14.81
CA ASP A 184 -2.75 -34.08 15.55
C ASP A 184 -2.37 -32.92 16.50
N ALA A 185 -1.30 -33.10 17.28
CA ALA A 185 -0.81 -32.10 18.23
C ALA A 185 -0.31 -30.79 17.58
N SER A 186 -0.06 -30.81 16.27
CA SER A 186 0.33 -29.63 15.49
C SER A 186 -0.87 -28.90 14.86
N GLY A 187 -2.09 -29.40 15.08
CA GLY A 187 -3.31 -28.88 14.49
C GLY A 187 -3.56 -29.33 13.05
N LEU A 188 -2.86 -30.37 12.56
CA LEU A 188 -3.14 -30.93 11.23
C LEU A 188 -4.37 -31.82 11.30
N VAL A 189 -5.45 -31.39 10.66
CA VAL A 189 -6.71 -32.12 10.53
C VAL A 189 -6.69 -32.95 9.25
N LYS A 190 -7.14 -34.21 9.31
CA LYS A 190 -7.21 -35.14 8.18
C LYS A 190 -8.60 -35.76 8.05
N ALA A 191 -9.16 -35.78 6.84
CA ALA A 191 -10.40 -36.48 6.54
C ALA A 191 -10.24 -38.01 6.59
N LEU A 192 -11.11 -38.70 7.32
CA LEU A 192 -11.09 -40.16 7.48
C LEU A 192 -12.28 -40.85 6.80
N ARG A 193 -13.42 -40.16 6.73
CA ARG A 193 -14.67 -40.69 6.17
C ARG A 193 -15.39 -39.60 5.38
N GLN A 194 -16.01 -39.96 4.25
CA GLN A 194 -16.86 -39.05 3.48
C GLN A 194 -18.26 -38.90 4.11
N GLY A 195 -18.86 -37.74 3.87
CA GLY A 195 -20.23 -37.42 4.29
C GLY A 195 -20.35 -37.13 5.79
N GLY A 196 -20.33 -35.86 6.16
CA GLY A 196 -20.66 -35.41 7.51
C GLY A 196 -20.06 -34.06 7.85
N SER A 197 -20.38 -33.58 9.05
CA SER A 197 -19.75 -32.40 9.64
C SER A 197 -19.41 -32.67 11.10
N THR A 198 -18.32 -32.11 11.58
CA THR A 198 -17.85 -32.22 12.96
C THR A 198 -17.15 -30.94 13.40
N LEU A 199 -16.79 -30.83 14.68
CA LEU A 199 -16.03 -29.73 15.24
C LEU A 199 -14.64 -30.20 15.63
N VAL A 200 -13.63 -29.42 15.25
CA VAL A 200 -12.28 -29.50 15.82
C VAL A 200 -12.15 -28.41 16.87
N ILE A 201 -11.99 -28.81 18.12
CA ILE A 201 -11.87 -27.94 19.28
C ILE A 201 -10.39 -27.68 19.53
N SER A 202 -10.03 -26.40 19.61
CA SER A 202 -8.67 -25.94 19.96
C SER A 202 -8.71 -25.21 21.30
N ALA A 203 -8.05 -25.75 22.32
CA ALA A 203 -8.10 -25.22 23.67
C ALA A 203 -6.72 -24.77 24.18
N VAL A 204 -6.68 -23.59 24.81
CA VAL A 204 -5.50 -22.98 25.45
C VAL A 204 -5.92 -22.40 26.79
N SER A 205 -5.24 -22.76 27.87
CA SER A 205 -5.44 -22.18 29.22
C SER A 205 -6.90 -22.12 29.68
N GLY A 206 -7.67 -23.19 29.42
CA GLY A 206 -9.10 -23.27 29.79
C GLY A 206 -10.05 -22.42 28.92
N LYS A 207 -9.55 -21.81 27.85
CA LYS A 207 -10.34 -21.19 26.78
C LYS A 207 -10.30 -22.07 25.54
N ALA A 208 -11.34 -22.02 24.73
CA ALA A 208 -11.40 -22.79 23.50
C ALA A 208 -12.15 -22.03 22.41
N ASP A 209 -11.81 -22.34 21.17
CA ASP A 209 -12.56 -21.96 19.98
C ASP A 209 -12.60 -23.18 19.03
N THR A 210 -13.51 -23.16 18.06
CA THR A 210 -13.84 -24.34 17.25
C THR A 210 -13.76 -24.07 15.76
N THR A 211 -13.16 -25.02 15.04
CA THR A 211 -13.21 -25.09 13.58
C THR A 211 -14.29 -26.07 13.17
N THR A 212 -15.25 -25.64 12.35
CA THR A 212 -16.22 -26.56 11.73
C THR A 212 -15.58 -27.28 10.56
N VAL A 213 -15.61 -28.60 10.56
CA VAL A 213 -15.03 -29.41 9.48
C VAL A 213 -16.13 -30.20 8.80
N THR A 214 -16.30 -30.00 7.49
CA THR A 214 -17.25 -30.75 6.66
C THR A 214 -16.49 -31.62 5.68
N VAL A 215 -16.81 -32.91 5.63
CA VAL A 215 -16.32 -33.82 4.59
C VAL A 215 -17.47 -34.13 3.64
N LEU A 216 -17.27 -33.85 2.37
CA LEU A 216 -18.31 -34.02 1.37
C LEU A 216 -18.73 -35.49 1.19
N PRO A 217 -20.00 -35.75 0.80
CA PRO A 217 -20.42 -37.06 0.35
C PRO A 217 -19.64 -37.51 -0.90
N ALA A 218 -19.52 -38.82 -1.09
CA ALA A 218 -18.95 -39.38 -2.30
C ALA A 218 -19.68 -38.86 -3.56
N GLY A 219 -18.92 -38.40 -4.55
CA GLY A 219 -19.45 -37.88 -5.83
C GLY A 219 -19.97 -36.44 -5.79
N ALA A 220 -19.94 -35.77 -4.64
CA ALA A 220 -20.29 -34.34 -4.55
C ALA A 220 -19.21 -33.47 -5.23
N SER A 221 -19.63 -32.42 -5.93
CA SER A 221 -18.68 -31.42 -6.46
C SER A 221 -18.11 -30.57 -5.33
N SER A 222 -16.92 -29.98 -5.54
CA SER A 222 -16.29 -29.04 -4.60
C SER A 222 -17.20 -27.88 -4.20
N CYS A 223 -18.20 -27.55 -5.02
CA CYS A 223 -19.15 -26.46 -4.79
C CYS A 223 -20.47 -26.86 -4.10
N THR A 224 -20.68 -28.14 -3.81
CA THR A 224 -21.91 -28.66 -3.18
C THR A 224 -22.21 -27.96 -1.84
N GLY A 225 -23.33 -27.25 -1.73
CA GLY A 225 -23.71 -26.55 -0.49
C GLY A 225 -23.04 -25.18 -0.30
N LEU A 226 -22.33 -24.66 -1.31
CA LEU A 226 -21.91 -23.25 -1.39
C LEU A 226 -23.00 -22.41 -2.07
N VAL A 227 -23.02 -21.10 -1.81
CA VAL A 227 -24.03 -20.20 -2.37
C VAL A 227 -23.64 -19.86 -3.80
N GLY A 228 -24.34 -20.46 -4.76
CA GLY A 228 -24.20 -20.17 -6.19
C GLY A 228 -22.85 -20.59 -6.79
N THR A 229 -22.86 -20.97 -8.06
CA THR A 229 -21.64 -21.07 -8.85
C THR A 229 -21.57 -19.83 -9.74
N THR A 230 -20.50 -19.07 -9.61
CA THR A 230 -20.22 -17.90 -10.42
C THR A 230 -19.10 -18.21 -11.38
N THR A 231 -19.39 -18.14 -12.68
CA THR A 231 -18.35 -18.16 -13.71
C THR A 231 -17.78 -16.76 -13.83
N MET A 232 -16.47 -16.61 -13.67
CA MET A 232 -15.79 -15.34 -13.85
C MET A 232 -15.29 -15.18 -15.28
N ALA A 233 -15.57 -14.04 -15.91
CA ALA A 233 -14.88 -13.61 -17.12
C ALA A 233 -13.59 -12.84 -16.77
N ILE A 234 -12.72 -12.64 -17.77
CA ILE A 234 -11.50 -11.83 -17.62
C ILE A 234 -11.88 -10.41 -17.16
N GLY A 235 -11.23 -9.94 -16.10
CA GLY A 235 -11.47 -8.62 -15.51
C GLY A 235 -12.78 -8.51 -14.73
N ASP A 236 -13.55 -9.58 -14.54
CA ASP A 236 -14.74 -9.54 -13.67
C ASP A 236 -14.35 -9.32 -12.21
N VAL A 237 -15.16 -8.53 -11.50
CA VAL A 237 -15.02 -8.29 -10.08
C VAL A 237 -16.22 -8.90 -9.36
N GLN A 238 -15.95 -9.75 -8.37
CA GLN A 238 -16.96 -10.35 -7.51
C GLN A 238 -16.74 -9.91 -6.06
N THR A 239 -17.77 -9.33 -5.45
CA THR A 239 -17.73 -8.93 -4.05
C THR A 239 -18.41 -9.99 -3.20
N PHE A 240 -17.68 -10.54 -2.24
CA PHE A 240 -18.23 -11.42 -1.22
C PHE A 240 -18.40 -10.64 0.08
N SER A 241 -19.58 -10.72 0.69
CA SER A 241 -19.87 -10.08 1.98
C SER A 241 -20.37 -11.09 3.01
N GLY A 242 -19.89 -11.00 4.25
CA GLY A 242 -20.26 -11.92 5.34
C GLY A 242 -19.67 -13.33 5.17
N ALA A 243 -20.31 -14.33 5.79
CA ALA A 243 -19.91 -15.74 5.70
C ALA A 243 -20.35 -16.42 4.38
N GLN A 244 -20.60 -15.65 3.32
CA GLN A 244 -20.99 -16.20 2.03
C GLN A 244 -19.78 -16.77 1.31
N TYR A 245 -19.68 -18.09 1.34
CA TYR A 245 -18.73 -18.85 0.52
C TYR A 245 -19.32 -18.97 -0.89
N GLY A 246 -18.80 -18.19 -1.83
CA GLY A 246 -19.10 -18.38 -3.25
C GLY A 246 -18.28 -19.50 -3.85
N CYS A 247 -18.86 -20.22 -4.82
CA CYS A 247 -18.08 -21.09 -5.69
C CYS A 247 -17.72 -20.31 -6.96
N LEU A 248 -16.42 -20.12 -7.19
CA LEU A 248 -15.92 -19.65 -8.48
C LEU A 248 -15.68 -20.87 -9.37
N SER A 249 -16.44 -21.02 -10.46
CA SER A 249 -16.08 -21.99 -11.48
C SER A 249 -14.98 -21.41 -12.36
N GLY A 250 -13.93 -22.18 -12.62
CA GLY A 250 -13.01 -21.89 -13.72
C GLY A 250 -13.76 -21.76 -15.04
N SER A 251 -13.19 -21.04 -16.02
CA SER A 251 -13.79 -20.91 -17.35
C SER A 251 -13.55 -22.20 -18.17
N ALA A 252 -13.47 -22.11 -19.49
CA ALA A 252 -13.17 -23.25 -20.36
C ALA A 252 -11.91 -24.01 -19.88
N ALA A 253 -11.92 -25.33 -20.04
CA ALA A 253 -10.79 -26.18 -19.68
C ALA A 253 -9.50 -25.67 -20.32
N GLY A 254 -8.44 -25.47 -19.52
CA GLY A 254 -7.14 -24.96 -19.97
C GLY A 254 -6.97 -23.44 -19.88
N ALA A 255 -7.96 -22.68 -19.40
CA ALA A 255 -7.80 -21.26 -19.18
C ALA A 255 -6.94 -20.94 -17.95
N GLU A 256 -6.17 -19.85 -18.03
CA GLU A 256 -5.31 -19.32 -16.96
C GLU A 256 -5.87 -18.02 -16.41
N PHE A 257 -5.89 -17.88 -15.08
CA PHE A 257 -6.32 -16.65 -14.42
C PHE A 257 -5.46 -16.35 -13.20
N ALA A 258 -5.19 -15.08 -12.97
CA ALA A 258 -4.77 -14.58 -11.66
C ALA A 258 -6.00 -14.16 -10.87
N LEU A 259 -6.15 -14.69 -9.65
CA LEU A 259 -7.20 -14.28 -8.72
C LEU A 259 -6.60 -13.35 -7.67
N VAL A 260 -7.04 -12.10 -7.65
CA VAL A 260 -6.63 -11.11 -6.66
C VAL A 260 -7.74 -10.98 -5.61
N ALA A 261 -7.46 -11.45 -4.39
CA ALA A 261 -8.35 -11.26 -3.25
C ALA A 261 -7.82 -10.11 -2.38
N PHE A 262 -8.70 -9.18 -2.03
CA PHE A 262 -8.34 -8.05 -1.19
C PHE A 262 -9.48 -7.70 -0.23
N ASN A 263 -9.11 -7.12 0.91
CA ASN A 263 -10.07 -6.58 1.86
C ASN A 263 -10.32 -5.10 1.52
N SER A 264 -11.53 -4.77 1.10
CA SER A 264 -11.92 -3.39 0.80
C SER A 264 -12.34 -2.58 2.04
N SER A 265 -12.31 -3.18 3.23
CA SER A 265 -12.66 -2.51 4.48
C SER A 265 -11.64 -1.42 4.84
N VAL A 266 -12.14 -0.28 5.31
CA VAL A 266 -11.34 0.81 5.88
C VAL A 266 -11.16 0.67 7.41
N ASP A 267 -11.77 -0.35 8.01
CA ASP A 267 -11.59 -0.66 9.44
C ASP A 267 -10.21 -1.28 9.67
N GLN A 268 -9.36 -0.55 10.40
CA GLN A 268 -7.99 -0.96 10.70
C GLN A 268 -7.89 -2.01 11.80
N VAL A 269 -9.00 -2.34 12.49
CA VAL A 269 -9.00 -3.26 13.64
C VAL A 269 -9.54 -4.64 13.26
N SER A 270 -10.46 -4.70 12.28
CA SER A 270 -11.10 -5.94 11.86
C SER A 270 -10.25 -6.69 10.82
N SER A 271 -9.84 -7.92 11.14
CA SER A 271 -9.24 -8.86 10.19
C SER A 271 -10.19 -10.01 9.88
N TYR A 272 -10.24 -10.42 8.61
CA TYR A 272 -11.02 -11.58 8.16
C TYR A 272 -10.13 -12.54 7.39
N PRO A 273 -9.82 -13.75 7.91
CA PRO A 273 -9.01 -14.70 7.18
C PRO A 273 -9.80 -15.24 5.98
N VAL A 274 -9.23 -15.12 4.78
CA VAL A 274 -9.78 -15.69 3.55
C VAL A 274 -8.93 -16.88 3.12
N SER A 275 -9.57 -17.98 2.76
CA SER A 275 -8.91 -19.14 2.15
C SER A 275 -9.55 -19.42 0.80
N ILE A 276 -8.71 -19.59 -0.22
CA ILE A 276 -9.11 -19.93 -1.58
C ILE A 276 -8.54 -21.31 -1.87
N THR A 277 -9.42 -22.26 -2.19
CA THR A 277 -9.03 -23.64 -2.52
C THR A 277 -9.38 -23.92 -3.97
N GLY A 278 -8.37 -24.18 -4.80
CA GLY A 278 -8.55 -24.61 -6.18
C GLY A 278 -8.80 -26.12 -6.26
N ASN A 279 -9.75 -26.55 -7.10
CA ASN A 279 -10.02 -27.95 -7.38
C ASN A 279 -9.96 -28.19 -8.90
N GLY A 280 -9.38 -29.32 -9.32
CA GLY A 280 -9.24 -29.64 -10.74
C GLY A 280 -8.30 -28.72 -11.50
N LEU A 281 -7.45 -27.97 -10.79
CA LEU A 281 -6.39 -27.19 -11.41
C LEU A 281 -5.39 -28.14 -12.05
N GLY A 282 -5.09 -27.91 -13.33
CA GLY A 282 -3.90 -28.52 -13.94
C GLY A 282 -2.65 -28.03 -13.21
N THR A 283 -1.51 -28.65 -13.51
CA THR A 283 -0.23 -27.99 -13.23
C THR A 283 -0.29 -26.62 -13.88
N ALA A 284 -0.13 -25.55 -13.08
CA ALA A 284 0.05 -24.23 -13.64
C ALA A 284 1.12 -24.37 -14.74
N PRO A 285 0.89 -23.85 -15.96
CA PRO A 285 1.85 -24.03 -17.05
C PRO A 285 3.24 -23.51 -16.69
N ASN A 286 3.32 -22.66 -15.65
CA ASN A 286 4.52 -22.45 -14.85
C ASN A 286 4.37 -22.99 -13.41
N PRO A 287 4.88 -24.20 -13.10
CA PRO A 287 4.97 -24.69 -11.73
C PRO A 287 6.21 -24.05 -11.07
N SER A 288 6.28 -22.73 -10.97
CA SER A 288 7.56 -22.01 -10.86
C SER A 288 8.41 -22.20 -12.13
N LEU A 289 9.03 -21.13 -12.62
CA LEU A 289 9.95 -21.17 -13.78
C LEU A 289 11.31 -21.75 -13.40
N VAL A 290 11.36 -23.03 -13.02
CA VAL A 290 12.61 -23.76 -12.78
C VAL A 290 12.50 -25.12 -13.46
N PRO A 291 13.40 -25.44 -14.41
CA PRO A 291 14.53 -26.31 -14.06
C PRO A 291 15.89 -25.65 -14.27
N ALA A 292 16.84 -26.15 -13.48
CA ALA A 292 18.26 -25.81 -13.49
C ALA A 292 18.93 -26.08 -14.85
N SER A 293 19.64 -25.11 -15.39
CA SER A 293 21.07 -25.26 -15.74
C SER A 293 21.64 -23.95 -16.27
N SER A 294 22.87 -23.70 -15.82
CA SER A 294 23.73 -22.56 -16.04
C SER A 294 24.21 -22.42 -17.48
N PHE A 295 24.00 -21.24 -18.08
CA PHE A 295 24.82 -20.76 -19.20
C PHE A 295 25.05 -19.25 -19.08
N ALA A 296 26.31 -18.87 -19.14
CA ALA A 296 26.80 -17.51 -18.99
C ALA A 296 26.87 -16.79 -20.33
N VAL A 297 26.32 -15.58 -20.43
CA VAL A 297 26.76 -14.53 -21.38
C VAL A 297 26.56 -13.14 -20.74
N ARG A 298 27.45 -12.22 -21.10
CA ARG A 298 27.86 -10.99 -20.43
C ARG A 298 26.87 -9.83 -20.57
N SER A 299 26.61 -9.10 -19.48
CA SER A 299 25.92 -7.81 -19.48
C SER A 299 26.73 -6.73 -20.20
N ALA A 300 26.02 -5.90 -20.98
CA ALA A 300 26.54 -4.64 -21.48
C ALA A 300 26.51 -3.61 -20.33
N ILE A 301 27.71 -3.31 -19.82
CA ILE A 301 28.17 -2.01 -19.32
C ILE A 301 27.13 -1.06 -18.71
N ALA A 302 27.24 -0.95 -17.38
CA ALA A 302 26.81 0.18 -16.60
C ALA A 302 27.35 1.51 -17.15
N GLU A 303 26.47 2.49 -17.30
CA GLU A 303 26.84 3.90 -17.21
C GLU A 303 26.28 4.49 -15.92
N SER A 304 27.13 5.27 -15.28
CA SER A 304 27.10 5.77 -13.91
C SER A 304 25.81 6.49 -13.51
N ALA A 305 25.32 6.16 -12.31
CA ALA A 305 24.28 6.87 -11.58
C ALA A 305 24.62 8.36 -11.39
N ASN A 306 24.02 9.20 -12.23
CA ASN A 306 23.68 10.57 -11.90
C ASN A 306 22.17 10.57 -11.66
N SER A 307 21.72 10.89 -10.43
CA SER A 307 20.32 10.91 -9.95
C SER A 307 19.26 10.48 -10.98
N GLN A 308 18.91 9.20 -11.04
CA GLN A 308 17.90 8.71 -11.98
C GLN A 308 16.56 9.39 -11.68
N LEU A 309 16.12 10.28 -12.57
CA LEU A 309 14.79 10.89 -12.53
C LEU A 309 13.74 9.77 -12.40
N GLN A 310 12.91 9.85 -11.37
CA GLN A 310 11.87 8.85 -11.10
C GLN A 310 10.51 9.30 -11.64
N LEU A 311 9.63 8.35 -11.97
CA LEU A 311 8.23 8.67 -12.24
C LEU A 311 7.55 9.19 -10.96
N ASP A 312 6.66 10.16 -11.09
CA ASP A 312 5.91 10.74 -9.97
C ASP A 312 4.66 9.90 -9.64
N GLU A 313 4.86 8.89 -8.81
CA GLU A 313 3.78 8.05 -8.31
C GLU A 313 2.76 8.83 -7.45
N SER A 314 3.20 9.92 -6.81
CA SER A 314 2.30 10.73 -5.98
C SER A 314 1.29 11.51 -6.81
N PHE A 315 1.70 12.04 -7.96
CA PHE A 315 0.81 12.64 -8.94
C PHE A 315 -0.20 11.60 -9.44
N HIS A 316 0.28 10.41 -9.78
CA HIS A 316 -0.53 9.32 -10.29
C HIS A 316 -1.66 8.94 -9.30
N LEU A 317 -1.31 8.62 -8.06
CA LEU A 317 -2.28 8.30 -7.00
C LEU A 317 -3.23 9.46 -6.68
N SER A 318 -2.75 10.71 -6.75
CA SER A 318 -3.58 11.91 -6.57
C SER A 318 -4.65 12.02 -7.66
N LEU A 319 -4.29 11.74 -8.92
CA LEU A 319 -5.22 11.77 -10.04
C LEU A 319 -6.32 10.71 -9.89
N LEU A 320 -5.94 9.48 -9.52
CA LEU A 320 -6.91 8.42 -9.25
C LEU A 320 -7.85 8.76 -8.09
N ALA A 321 -7.33 9.36 -7.01
CA ALA A 321 -8.14 9.81 -5.88
C ALA A 321 -9.14 10.91 -6.28
N LYS A 322 -8.70 11.87 -7.12
CA LYS A 322 -9.58 12.92 -7.66
C LYS A 322 -10.68 12.34 -8.55
N ALA A 323 -10.36 11.34 -9.38
CA ALA A 323 -11.36 10.66 -10.20
C ALA A 323 -12.41 9.94 -9.32
N ARG A 324 -11.99 9.27 -8.23
CA ARG A 324 -12.93 8.65 -7.27
C ARG A 324 -13.87 9.67 -6.62
N ALA A 325 -13.41 10.89 -6.39
CA ALA A 325 -14.26 11.97 -5.86
C ALA A 325 -15.37 12.38 -6.83
N GLU A 326 -15.26 12.04 -8.12
CA GLU A 326 -16.31 12.21 -9.13
C GLU A 326 -17.31 11.04 -9.18
N HIS A 327 -17.58 10.38 -8.05
CA HIS A 327 -18.53 9.25 -7.96
C HIS A 327 -19.87 9.51 -8.67
N ARG A 328 -20.37 10.75 -8.69
CA ARG A 328 -21.63 11.08 -9.39
C ARG A 328 -21.55 10.82 -10.89
N SER A 329 -20.40 11.10 -11.52
CA SER A 329 -20.15 10.84 -12.94
C SER A 329 -20.12 9.35 -13.26
N PHE A 330 -19.76 8.49 -12.29
CA PHE A 330 -19.86 7.04 -12.44
C PHE A 330 -21.32 6.62 -12.68
N ALA A 331 -22.28 7.16 -11.92
CA ALA A 331 -23.69 6.87 -12.14
C ALA A 331 -24.17 7.36 -13.53
N SER A 332 -23.68 8.52 -13.98
CA SER A 332 -23.97 9.07 -15.30
C SER A 332 -23.45 8.21 -16.45
N ALA A 333 -22.22 7.69 -16.34
CA ALA A 333 -21.69 6.71 -17.29
C ALA A 333 -22.61 5.50 -17.40
N ARG A 334 -23.11 4.99 -16.26
CA ARG A 334 -24.04 3.85 -16.24
C ARG A 334 -25.40 4.17 -16.88
N ALA A 335 -25.93 5.37 -16.66
CA ALA A 335 -27.18 5.83 -17.24
C ALA A 335 -27.09 5.93 -18.78
N ALA A 336 -26.00 6.51 -19.29
CA ALA A 336 -25.76 6.64 -20.73
C ALA A 336 -25.80 5.29 -21.49
N ARG A 337 -25.42 4.19 -20.83
CA ARG A 337 -25.50 2.82 -21.39
C ARG A 337 -26.92 2.36 -21.70
N ARG A 338 -27.89 2.72 -20.85
CA ARG A 338 -29.30 2.30 -21.02
C ARG A 338 -29.91 2.87 -22.31
N PHE A 339 -29.34 3.95 -22.82
CA PHE A 339 -29.78 4.63 -24.05
C PHE A 339 -29.00 4.21 -25.31
N GLN A 340 -27.96 3.38 -25.21
CA GLN A 340 -27.17 2.93 -26.36
C GLN A 340 -27.88 1.98 -27.36
N PRO A 341 -28.97 1.23 -27.05
CA PRO A 341 -29.56 0.34 -28.06
C PRO A 341 -30.77 0.89 -28.85
N LEU A 342 -31.31 2.09 -28.56
CA LEU A 342 -32.64 2.49 -29.07
C LEU A 342 -32.69 3.35 -30.36
N ARG A 343 -31.62 3.45 -31.15
CA ARG A 343 -31.65 4.29 -32.39
C ARG A 343 -31.45 3.56 -33.73
N SER A 344 -31.46 2.23 -33.74
CA SER A 344 -31.45 1.46 -35.00
C SER A 344 -32.82 1.43 -35.72
N LEU A 345 -33.93 1.93 -35.13
CA LEU A 345 -35.27 1.64 -35.64
C LEU A 345 -36.27 2.82 -35.78
N SER A 346 -35.85 4.09 -35.72
CA SER A 346 -36.81 5.17 -36.07
C SER A 346 -36.14 6.36 -36.77
N GLY A 347 -36.36 6.42 -38.08
CA GLY A 347 -36.04 7.57 -38.94
C GLY A 347 -37.00 8.73 -38.73
N THR A 348 -37.02 9.33 -37.55
CA THR A 348 -37.74 10.58 -37.30
C THR A 348 -36.82 11.65 -36.75
N SER A 349 -36.66 12.70 -37.55
CA SER A 349 -35.99 13.95 -37.24
C SER A 349 -36.59 14.61 -35.99
N GLY A 350 -35.86 14.57 -34.89
CA GLY A 350 -36.14 15.34 -33.69
C GLY A 350 -34.82 15.63 -32.99
N ASN A 351 -34.51 16.92 -32.81
CA ASN A 351 -33.29 17.46 -32.20
C ASN A 351 -32.97 16.83 -30.83
N ALA A 352 -32.24 15.73 -30.85
CA ALA A 352 -31.55 15.17 -29.71
C ALA A 352 -30.15 14.80 -30.21
N GLY A 353 -29.20 15.68 -29.85
CA GLY A 353 -27.84 15.74 -30.38
C GLY A 353 -27.28 14.37 -30.69
N ALA A 354 -27.10 14.11 -31.98
CA ALA A 354 -26.25 13.02 -32.42
C ALA A 354 -24.89 13.25 -31.74
N ARG A 355 -24.49 12.34 -30.84
CA ARG A 355 -23.12 12.35 -30.33
C ARG A 355 -22.22 12.10 -31.53
N ALA A 356 -21.64 13.17 -32.07
CA ALA A 356 -20.53 13.02 -33.00
C ALA A 356 -19.47 12.21 -32.26
N SER A 357 -18.95 11.15 -32.89
CA SER A 357 -17.78 10.42 -32.37
C SER A 357 -16.73 11.43 -31.94
N ALA A 358 -16.23 11.30 -30.70
CA ALA A 358 -15.18 12.14 -30.15
C ALA A 358 -14.00 12.29 -31.11
N LEU A 359 -13.59 11.15 -31.67
CA LEU A 359 -12.68 11.04 -32.80
C LEU A 359 -13.35 10.17 -33.87
N PRO A 360 -13.67 10.71 -35.06
CA PRO A 360 -14.34 9.94 -36.09
C PRO A 360 -13.42 8.85 -36.67
N GLY A 361 -13.98 7.68 -37.00
CA GLY A 361 -13.23 6.60 -37.65
C GLY A 361 -12.68 6.94 -39.05
N THR A 362 -13.06 8.10 -39.61
CA THR A 362 -12.60 8.59 -40.92
C THR A 362 -11.35 9.47 -40.85
N LEU A 363 -10.73 9.64 -39.68
CA LEU A 363 -9.52 10.45 -39.53
C LEU A 363 -8.39 9.96 -40.43
N ALA A 364 -7.62 10.91 -40.97
CA ALA A 364 -6.42 10.68 -41.75
C ALA A 364 -5.18 11.28 -41.06
N VAL A 365 -4.00 10.74 -41.37
CA VAL A 365 -2.73 11.33 -40.92
C VAL A 365 -2.62 12.75 -41.46
N GLY A 366 -2.30 13.70 -40.57
CA GLY A 366 -2.21 15.13 -40.87
C GLY A 366 -3.41 15.94 -40.40
N ASP A 367 -4.57 15.31 -40.18
CA ASP A 367 -5.78 15.97 -39.68
C ASP A 367 -5.53 16.63 -38.32
N LEU A 368 -6.26 17.72 -38.06
CA LEU A 368 -6.28 18.41 -36.77
C LEU A 368 -7.59 18.12 -36.05
N VAL A 369 -7.49 17.69 -34.80
CA VAL A 369 -8.61 17.48 -33.89
C VAL A 369 -8.44 18.36 -32.65
N THR A 370 -9.52 18.76 -32.01
CA THR A 370 -9.46 19.55 -30.77
C THR A 370 -9.97 18.71 -29.62
N LEU A 371 -9.10 18.40 -28.67
CA LEU A 371 -9.41 17.60 -27.48
C LEU A 371 -9.00 18.35 -26.21
N ASN A 372 -9.70 18.07 -25.11
CA ASN A 372 -9.29 18.49 -23.78
C ASN A 372 -8.08 17.66 -23.34
N VAL A 373 -6.97 18.30 -23.00
CA VAL A 373 -5.73 17.62 -22.56
C VAL A 373 -5.45 17.78 -21.06
N ALA A 374 -6.36 18.42 -20.32
CA ALA A 374 -6.11 18.75 -18.91
C ALA A 374 -6.10 17.50 -18.00
N ALA A 375 -5.18 17.48 -17.03
CA ALA A 375 -5.16 16.51 -15.92
C ALA A 375 -6.13 16.89 -14.78
N ASN A 376 -7.29 17.44 -15.11
CA ASN A 376 -8.27 17.95 -14.16
C ASN A 376 -9.64 17.27 -14.31
N ASN A 377 -10.60 17.78 -13.53
CA ASN A 377 -11.94 17.20 -13.38
C ASN A 377 -12.87 17.60 -14.55
N CYS A 378 -14.12 17.14 -14.49
CA CYS A 378 -15.15 17.37 -15.51
C CYS A 378 -15.48 18.84 -15.86
N LYS A 379 -14.96 19.86 -15.16
CA LYS A 379 -15.48 21.24 -15.22
C LYS A 379 -14.61 22.25 -15.97
N SER A 380 -13.31 22.00 -16.10
CA SER A 380 -12.38 23.03 -16.57
C SER A 380 -11.54 22.53 -17.75
N PRO A 381 -12.14 22.33 -18.95
CA PRO A 381 -11.39 21.82 -20.09
C PRO A 381 -10.27 22.78 -20.53
N THR A 382 -9.12 22.20 -20.89
CA THR A 382 -8.03 22.87 -21.61
C THR A 382 -7.92 22.22 -22.98
N ASN A 383 -8.51 22.85 -23.99
CA ASN A 383 -8.60 22.28 -25.34
C ASN A 383 -7.40 22.68 -26.19
N HIS A 384 -6.67 21.70 -26.71
CA HIS A 384 -5.56 21.92 -27.63
C HIS A 384 -5.88 21.36 -29.02
N ALA A 385 -5.31 21.98 -30.06
CA ALA A 385 -5.30 21.40 -31.40
C ALA A 385 -4.21 20.33 -31.47
N LEU A 386 -4.60 19.11 -31.82
CA LEU A 386 -3.76 17.93 -31.90
C LEU A 386 -3.71 17.44 -33.35
N ARG A 387 -2.52 17.11 -33.84
CA ARG A 387 -2.32 16.54 -35.17
C ARG A 387 -2.31 15.03 -35.10
N VAL A 388 -3.05 14.36 -35.99
CA VAL A 388 -2.93 12.92 -36.22
C VAL A 388 -1.58 12.64 -36.85
N THR A 389 -0.65 12.02 -36.12
CA THR A 389 0.71 11.74 -36.59
C THR A 389 0.89 10.31 -37.07
N ALA A 390 0.11 9.36 -36.53
CA ALA A 390 0.07 7.98 -37.01
C ALA A 390 -1.31 7.34 -36.74
N LEU A 391 -1.67 6.37 -37.58
CA LEU A 391 -2.86 5.53 -37.43
C LEU A 391 -2.42 4.07 -37.48
N GLY A 392 -2.75 3.29 -36.46
CA GLY A 392 -2.52 1.85 -36.43
C GLY A 392 -3.70 1.06 -37.03
N THR A 393 -3.89 -0.15 -36.53
CA THR A 393 -5.14 -0.92 -36.50
C THR A 393 -5.92 -0.71 -35.19
N ARG A 394 -5.23 -0.45 -34.07
CA ARG A 394 -5.82 -0.25 -32.73
C ARG A 394 -5.49 1.10 -32.10
N SER A 395 -4.63 1.91 -32.71
CA SER A 395 -4.19 3.20 -32.19
C SER A 395 -4.51 4.39 -33.11
N ILE A 396 -4.70 5.56 -32.50
CA ILE A 396 -4.61 6.89 -33.11
C ILE A 396 -3.53 7.63 -32.34
N VAL A 397 -2.39 7.93 -32.96
CA VAL A 397 -1.33 8.71 -32.28
C VAL A 397 -1.50 10.17 -32.64
N LEU A 398 -1.61 11.00 -31.59
CA LEU A 398 -1.87 12.42 -31.67
C LEU A 398 -0.70 13.19 -31.07
N ALA A 399 -0.22 14.22 -31.77
CA ALA A 399 0.77 15.15 -31.25
C ALA A 399 0.16 16.54 -31.12
N ASP A 400 0.24 17.10 -29.92
CA ASP A 400 -0.17 18.46 -29.65
C ASP A 400 0.64 19.47 -30.47
N THR A 401 -0.07 20.40 -31.10
CA THR A 401 0.54 21.48 -31.90
C THR A 401 1.36 22.45 -31.06
N LEU A 402 1.19 22.46 -29.74
CA LEU A 402 1.97 23.23 -28.78
C LEU A 402 3.20 22.48 -28.24
N ASN A 403 3.44 21.24 -28.66
CA ASN A 403 4.63 20.49 -28.26
C ASN A 403 5.92 21.25 -28.63
N PRO A 404 6.97 21.19 -27.77
CA PRO A 404 8.26 21.78 -28.08
C PRO A 404 8.85 21.26 -29.40
N ALA A 405 9.54 22.14 -30.13
CA ALA A 405 10.18 21.80 -31.39
C ALA A 405 11.39 20.85 -31.17
N GLY A 406 11.76 20.13 -32.24
CA GLY A 406 12.89 19.19 -32.22
C GLY A 406 12.59 17.85 -31.54
N GLY A 407 11.33 17.58 -31.18
CA GLY A 407 10.88 16.32 -30.64
C GLY A 407 10.73 15.20 -31.67
N PHE A 408 9.81 14.26 -31.41
CA PHE A 408 9.55 13.13 -32.27
C PHE A 408 9.15 13.52 -33.70
N VAL A 409 9.64 12.75 -34.67
CA VAL A 409 9.23 12.81 -36.07
C VAL A 409 8.14 11.79 -36.37
N THR A 410 7.50 11.86 -37.54
CA THR A 410 6.43 10.93 -37.95
C THR A 410 6.82 9.46 -37.80
N ALA A 411 8.06 9.10 -38.14
CA ALA A 411 8.56 7.73 -38.01
C ALA A 411 8.57 7.24 -36.54
N ASP A 412 8.79 8.13 -35.57
CA ASP A 412 8.77 7.77 -34.15
C ASP A 412 7.35 7.46 -33.69
N TYR A 413 6.38 8.32 -34.05
CA TYR A 413 4.97 8.09 -33.76
C TYR A 413 4.42 6.81 -34.42
N GLN A 414 4.88 6.48 -35.63
CA GLN A 414 4.56 5.22 -36.29
C GLN A 414 5.11 4.01 -35.54
N ARG A 415 6.32 4.10 -34.97
CA ARG A 415 6.87 3.02 -34.12
C ARG A 415 6.05 2.85 -32.84
N VAL A 416 5.63 3.94 -32.21
CA VAL A 416 4.75 3.89 -31.03
C VAL A 416 3.42 3.21 -31.39
N ALA A 417 2.78 3.61 -32.50
CA ALA A 417 1.54 2.99 -32.97
C ALA A 417 1.72 1.48 -33.22
N ALA A 418 2.80 1.10 -33.91
CA ALA A 418 3.09 -0.31 -34.19
C ALA A 418 3.32 -1.11 -32.90
N ARG A 419 4.12 -0.60 -31.95
CA ARG A 419 4.40 -1.29 -30.68
C ARG A 419 3.15 -1.39 -29.81
N PHE A 420 2.31 -0.37 -29.77
CA PHE A 420 1.00 -0.49 -29.10
C PHE A 420 0.18 -1.60 -29.72
N ASP A 421 0.00 -1.60 -31.03
CA ASP A 421 -0.86 -2.55 -31.73
C ASP A 421 -0.39 -4.01 -31.67
N THR A 422 0.93 -4.24 -31.81
CA THR A 422 1.47 -5.60 -31.96
C THR A 422 1.96 -6.21 -30.65
N LEU A 423 2.23 -5.39 -29.63
CA LEU A 423 2.79 -5.82 -28.36
C LEU A 423 1.88 -5.48 -27.19
N VAL A 424 1.66 -4.19 -26.91
CA VAL A 424 0.96 -3.77 -25.68
C VAL A 424 -0.52 -4.15 -25.71
N TYR A 425 -1.23 -3.79 -26.78
CA TYR A 425 -2.67 -4.06 -26.92
C TYR A 425 -3.02 -5.55 -26.74
N PRO A 426 -2.43 -6.50 -27.49
CA PRO A 426 -2.75 -7.91 -27.28
C PRO A 426 -2.32 -8.46 -25.92
N LEU A 427 -1.23 -7.94 -25.33
CA LEU A 427 -0.75 -8.34 -24.00
C LEU A 427 -1.77 -7.95 -22.92
N ASP A 428 -2.12 -6.66 -22.86
CA ASP A 428 -2.98 -6.12 -21.82
C ASP A 428 -4.43 -6.57 -22.02
N VAL A 429 -4.92 -6.65 -23.25
CA VAL A 429 -6.27 -7.19 -23.53
C VAL A 429 -6.35 -8.68 -23.15
N GLY A 430 -5.28 -9.44 -23.35
CA GLY A 430 -5.21 -10.84 -22.94
C GLY A 430 -5.27 -11.01 -21.41
N ALA A 431 -4.62 -10.11 -20.67
CA ALA A 431 -4.54 -10.18 -19.20
C ALA A 431 -5.76 -9.55 -18.50
N PHE A 432 -6.22 -8.40 -18.97
CA PHE A 432 -7.20 -7.55 -18.27
C PHE A 432 -8.55 -7.43 -19.01
N GLY A 433 -8.62 -7.90 -20.25
CA GLY A 433 -9.81 -7.85 -21.10
C GLY A 433 -9.81 -6.64 -22.04
N ALA A 434 -10.70 -6.66 -23.03
CA ALA A 434 -10.81 -5.54 -23.98
C ALA A 434 -11.43 -4.29 -23.31
N PRO A 435 -11.01 -3.07 -23.71
CA PRO A 435 -11.67 -1.82 -23.32
C PRO A 435 -13.03 -1.67 -24.01
N SER A 436 -13.77 -0.61 -23.68
CA SER A 436 -14.92 -0.16 -24.46
C SER A 436 -14.50 0.43 -25.81
N ASP A 437 -15.50 0.81 -26.63
CA ASP A 437 -15.35 1.61 -27.85
C ASP A 437 -16.47 2.65 -27.88
N ILE A 438 -16.34 3.70 -27.07
CA ILE A 438 -17.37 4.72 -26.81
C ILE A 438 -17.62 5.58 -28.04
N ASP A 439 -16.57 5.93 -28.78
CA ASP A 439 -16.66 6.76 -29.97
C ASP A 439 -16.78 5.97 -31.29
N ALA A 440 -16.82 4.63 -31.19
CA ALA A 440 -17.05 3.69 -32.29
C ALA A 440 -16.04 3.81 -33.44
N ASN A 441 -14.79 4.17 -33.13
CA ASN A 441 -13.71 4.20 -34.11
C ASN A 441 -12.81 2.94 -34.05
N GLY A 442 -13.01 2.07 -33.05
CA GLY A 442 -12.28 0.81 -32.87
C GLY A 442 -10.82 0.97 -32.43
N ARG A 443 -10.42 2.17 -31.98
CA ARG A 443 -9.03 2.55 -31.68
C ARG A 443 -8.93 3.29 -30.35
N VAL A 444 -7.73 3.32 -29.81
CA VAL A 444 -7.36 4.09 -28.60
C VAL A 444 -6.47 5.25 -29.01
N ALA A 445 -6.73 6.44 -28.49
CA ALA A 445 -5.92 7.62 -28.75
C ALA A 445 -4.73 7.74 -27.77
N LEU A 446 -3.52 7.79 -28.34
CA LEU A 446 -2.25 8.00 -27.65
C LEU A 446 -1.81 9.45 -27.87
N ILE A 447 -1.96 10.31 -26.85
CA ILE A 447 -1.84 11.76 -27.01
C ILE A 447 -0.52 12.27 -26.40
N PHE A 448 0.45 12.61 -27.23
CA PHE A 448 1.68 13.30 -26.79
C PHE A 448 1.41 14.80 -26.66
N THR A 449 1.44 15.34 -25.44
CA THR A 449 1.05 16.73 -25.19
C THR A 449 1.99 17.47 -24.24
N ARG A 450 2.21 18.75 -24.55
CA ARG A 450 2.91 19.74 -23.73
C ARG A 450 2.32 19.78 -22.32
N THR A 451 1.03 19.54 -22.17
CA THR A 451 0.39 19.53 -20.85
C THR A 451 1.02 18.50 -19.92
N VAL A 452 1.49 17.35 -20.40
CA VAL A 452 2.20 16.38 -19.55
C VAL A 452 3.57 16.93 -19.12
N ASN A 453 4.29 17.63 -19.99
CA ASN A 453 5.54 18.31 -19.63
C ASN A 453 5.33 19.36 -18.52
N GLU A 454 4.22 20.12 -18.60
CA GLU A 454 3.89 21.20 -17.67
C GLU A 454 3.58 20.70 -16.25
N LEU A 455 3.20 19.42 -16.10
CA LEU A 455 2.96 18.80 -14.80
C LEU A 455 4.23 18.60 -13.98
N THR A 456 5.41 18.60 -14.61
CA THR A 456 6.68 18.45 -13.91
C THR A 456 7.25 19.84 -13.58
N PRO A 457 7.38 20.23 -12.30
CA PRO A 457 7.95 21.52 -11.93
C PRO A 457 9.41 21.69 -12.38
N PRO A 458 9.92 22.93 -12.49
CA PRO A 458 11.33 23.17 -12.76
C PRO A 458 12.25 22.48 -11.75
N SER A 459 13.32 21.84 -12.23
CA SER A 459 14.35 21.21 -11.40
C SER A 459 13.84 20.09 -10.46
N ALA A 460 12.67 19.50 -10.75
CA ALA A 460 12.17 18.36 -10.00
C ALA A 460 13.07 17.12 -10.18
N SER A 461 13.24 16.34 -9.11
CA SER A 461 13.92 15.04 -9.15
C SER A 461 13.04 13.91 -9.70
N TYR A 462 11.81 14.24 -10.08
CA TYR A 462 10.80 13.32 -10.60
C TYR A 462 10.17 13.86 -11.89
N PHE A 463 9.31 13.08 -12.52
CA PHE A 463 8.55 13.51 -13.69
C PHE A 463 7.25 12.74 -13.89
N VAL A 464 6.32 13.37 -14.61
CA VAL A 464 5.12 12.69 -15.08
C VAL A 464 5.38 12.14 -16.48
N GLY A 465 5.30 10.81 -16.63
CA GLY A 465 5.48 10.12 -17.91
C GLY A 465 4.22 10.08 -18.77
N GLY A 466 3.06 10.03 -18.12
CA GLY A 466 1.75 10.00 -18.75
C GLY A 466 0.65 9.99 -17.70
N PHE A 467 -0.60 9.97 -18.17
CA PHE A 467 -1.77 9.69 -17.34
C PHE A 467 -2.98 9.27 -18.18
N PHE A 468 -3.81 8.40 -17.61
CA PHE A 468 -5.20 8.17 -18.00
C PHE A 468 -6.14 9.02 -17.15
N ASN A 469 -7.17 9.59 -17.77
CA ASN A 469 -8.21 10.33 -17.06
C ASN A 469 -9.60 9.73 -17.32
N PRO A 470 -10.25 9.11 -16.31
CA PRO A 470 -11.59 8.52 -16.44
C PRO A 470 -12.66 9.48 -16.96
N ARG A 471 -12.46 10.78 -16.76
CA ARG A 471 -13.32 11.85 -17.26
C ARG A 471 -13.66 11.68 -18.74
N ASP A 472 -12.70 11.26 -19.54
CA ASP A 472 -12.85 11.19 -21.00
C ASP A 472 -13.77 10.04 -21.44
N LEU A 473 -14.08 9.10 -20.54
CA LEU A 473 -15.07 8.05 -20.78
C LEU A 473 -16.50 8.47 -20.40
N PHE A 474 -16.71 9.65 -19.81
CA PHE A 474 -18.03 10.06 -19.35
C PHE A 474 -18.84 10.75 -20.45
N PRO A 475 -20.18 10.62 -20.45
CA PRO A 475 -21.01 11.45 -21.31
C PRO A 475 -20.83 12.94 -20.98
N LYS A 476 -20.79 13.81 -22.00
CA LYS A 476 -20.75 15.27 -21.76
C LYS A 476 -21.98 15.80 -21.04
N VAL A 477 -23.13 15.19 -21.33
CA VAL A 477 -24.44 15.50 -20.74
C VAL A 477 -25.12 14.20 -20.34
N ASP A 478 -25.46 14.07 -19.06
CA ASP A 478 -26.28 12.98 -18.54
C ASP A 478 -27.77 13.24 -18.84
N PRO A 479 -28.46 12.33 -19.57
CA PRO A 479 -29.88 12.47 -19.87
C PRO A 479 -30.81 12.35 -18.65
N ASP A 480 -30.38 11.68 -17.57
CA ASP A 480 -31.23 11.37 -16.40
C ASP A 480 -31.00 12.31 -15.22
N THR A 481 -29.79 12.87 -15.06
CA THR A 481 -29.43 13.65 -13.85
C THR A 481 -28.96 15.08 -14.12
N LEU A 482 -28.86 15.51 -15.39
CA LEU A 482 -28.28 16.79 -15.80
C LEU A 482 -26.82 17.02 -15.33
N ASN A 483 -26.13 15.98 -14.85
CA ASN A 483 -24.70 16.05 -14.57
C ASN A 483 -23.93 16.17 -15.89
N ASN A 484 -23.33 17.34 -16.09
CA ASN A 484 -22.52 17.61 -17.27
C ASN A 484 -21.03 17.43 -16.95
N CYS A 485 -20.41 16.49 -17.66
CA CYS A 485 -18.96 16.39 -17.74
C CYS A 485 -18.46 17.14 -18.98
N VAL A 486 -18.54 18.47 -18.93
CA VAL A 486 -18.19 19.33 -20.08
C VAL A 486 -16.76 19.13 -20.57
N GLY A 487 -15.85 18.73 -19.68
CA GLY A 487 -14.47 18.42 -20.02
C GLY A 487 -14.23 17.02 -20.55
N SER A 488 -15.25 16.15 -20.64
CA SER A 488 -15.07 14.82 -21.24
C SER A 488 -14.71 14.94 -22.71
N ASN A 489 -13.80 14.09 -23.18
CA ASN A 489 -13.62 13.90 -24.61
C ASN A 489 -14.58 12.85 -25.22
N GLU A 490 -15.28 12.04 -24.43
CA GLU A 490 -16.18 10.95 -24.88
C GLU A 490 -15.48 9.87 -25.74
N GLY A 491 -14.27 9.45 -25.37
CA GLY A 491 -13.52 8.42 -26.11
C GLY A 491 -12.38 7.78 -25.31
N GLU A 492 -11.87 6.67 -25.85
CA GLU A 492 -10.78 5.88 -25.27
C GLU A 492 -9.42 6.54 -25.51
N MET A 493 -8.83 7.15 -24.47
CA MET A 493 -7.55 7.86 -24.63
C MET A 493 -6.73 7.96 -23.35
N PHE A 494 -5.43 8.19 -23.53
CA PHE A 494 -4.49 8.56 -22.47
C PHE A 494 -3.40 9.51 -23.01
N TYR A 495 -2.74 10.19 -22.08
CA TYR A 495 -1.84 11.31 -22.36
C TYR A 495 -0.40 10.93 -22.01
N LEU A 496 0.54 11.32 -22.85
CA LEU A 496 1.94 10.91 -22.81
C LEU A 496 2.87 12.14 -22.85
N LEU A 497 4.01 12.01 -22.19
CA LEU A 497 5.06 13.03 -22.17
C LEU A 497 5.58 13.31 -23.57
N ALA A 498 5.56 14.58 -24.00
CA ALA A 498 6.17 14.98 -25.26
C ALA A 498 7.69 15.21 -25.10
N PRO A 499 8.52 14.89 -26.11
CA PRO A 499 9.92 15.29 -26.10
C PRO A 499 10.08 16.81 -26.08
N ASP A 500 10.99 17.29 -25.24
CA ASP A 500 11.41 18.68 -25.11
C ASP A 500 12.95 18.77 -25.00
N PRO A 501 13.68 18.55 -26.11
CA PRO A 501 15.15 18.50 -26.06
C PRO A 501 15.81 19.82 -25.68
N ALA A 502 15.09 20.94 -25.84
CA ALA A 502 15.56 22.28 -25.51
C ALA A 502 15.15 22.74 -24.09
N GLY A 503 14.31 21.98 -23.38
CA GLY A 503 13.83 22.34 -22.04
C GLY A 503 12.96 23.60 -22.04
N VAL A 504 12.17 23.80 -23.10
CA VAL A 504 11.29 24.97 -23.26
C VAL A 504 10.24 25.03 -22.14
N VAL A 505 9.72 23.88 -21.73
CA VAL A 505 8.74 23.75 -20.66
C VAL A 505 9.47 23.59 -19.34
N ASN A 506 9.27 24.56 -18.44
CA ASN A 506 9.79 24.53 -17.06
C ASN A 506 11.33 24.36 -16.94
N GLY A 507 12.11 24.55 -18.02
CA GLY A 507 13.55 24.30 -18.02
C GLY A 507 13.93 22.81 -18.03
N ASN A 508 12.96 21.91 -18.18
CA ASN A 508 13.16 20.47 -18.02
C ASN A 508 13.53 19.80 -19.36
N ILE A 509 14.80 19.47 -19.56
CA ILE A 509 15.27 18.82 -20.78
C ILE A 509 14.75 17.38 -20.86
N ARG A 510 13.97 17.07 -21.91
CA ARG A 510 13.45 15.72 -22.23
C ARG A 510 13.83 15.34 -23.66
N ARG A 511 15.00 14.74 -23.81
CA ARG A 511 15.49 14.28 -25.13
C ARG A 511 14.60 13.15 -25.66
N THR A 512 14.49 13.06 -26.98
CA THR A 512 13.72 12.02 -27.67
C THR A 512 14.07 10.61 -27.20
N GLY A 513 15.36 10.28 -27.06
CA GLY A 513 15.81 8.96 -26.57
C GLY A 513 15.35 8.63 -25.14
N PHE A 514 15.28 9.63 -24.25
CA PHE A 514 14.76 9.45 -22.90
C PHE A 514 13.25 9.18 -22.92
N VAL A 515 12.49 9.97 -23.70
CA VAL A 515 11.04 9.77 -23.82
C VAL A 515 10.73 8.41 -24.47
N ASP A 516 11.45 8.05 -25.53
CA ASP A 516 11.28 6.78 -26.26
C ASP A 516 11.54 5.57 -25.36
N SER A 517 12.60 5.61 -24.53
CA SER A 517 12.94 4.49 -23.64
C SER A 517 11.88 4.20 -22.58
N LEU A 518 11.04 5.17 -22.23
CA LEU A 518 10.00 5.04 -21.20
C LEU A 518 8.61 4.84 -21.79
N THR A 519 8.38 5.32 -23.01
CA THR A 519 7.05 5.43 -23.62
C THR A 519 6.29 4.10 -23.60
N THR A 520 6.96 2.98 -23.88
CA THR A 520 6.24 1.69 -24.01
C THR A 520 5.73 1.19 -22.66
N SER A 521 6.52 1.35 -21.57
CA SER A 521 6.08 1.00 -20.21
C SER A 521 4.88 1.85 -19.80
N VAL A 522 5.00 3.17 -19.95
CA VAL A 522 3.91 4.11 -19.63
C VAL A 522 2.66 3.81 -20.47
N VAL A 523 2.81 3.45 -21.74
CA VAL A 523 1.68 3.07 -22.60
C VAL A 523 0.96 1.83 -22.07
N ALA A 524 1.67 0.80 -21.58
CA ALA A 524 1.05 -0.36 -20.95
C ALA A 524 0.35 0.02 -19.63
N HIS A 525 1.01 0.82 -18.80
CA HIS A 525 0.46 1.32 -17.53
C HIS A 525 -0.86 2.07 -17.75
N GLU A 526 -0.85 3.10 -18.59
CA GLU A 526 -2.04 3.93 -18.80
C GLU A 526 -3.14 3.21 -19.59
N PHE A 527 -2.77 2.26 -20.47
CA PHE A 527 -3.75 1.43 -21.16
C PHE A 527 -4.46 0.47 -20.19
N GLN A 528 -3.75 -0.06 -19.20
CA GLN A 528 -4.38 -0.86 -18.14
C GLN A 528 -5.43 -0.05 -17.36
N HIS A 529 -5.12 1.20 -16.99
CA HIS A 529 -6.12 2.05 -16.36
C HIS A 529 -7.34 2.32 -17.23
N LEU A 530 -7.14 2.55 -18.53
CA LEU A 530 -8.21 2.70 -19.50
C LEU A 530 -9.07 1.43 -19.56
N ILE A 531 -8.45 0.24 -19.66
CA ILE A 531 -9.16 -1.05 -19.65
C ILE A 531 -9.96 -1.16 -18.36
N ASN A 532 -9.37 -0.93 -17.20
CA ASN A 532 -10.06 -1.07 -15.92
C ASN A 532 -11.25 -0.11 -15.80
N GLY A 533 -11.03 1.18 -16.13
CA GLY A 533 -12.07 2.20 -16.13
C GLY A 533 -13.22 1.86 -17.07
N SER A 534 -12.92 1.60 -18.34
CA SER A 534 -13.93 1.26 -19.35
C SER A 534 -14.70 -0.01 -19.01
N ARG A 535 -14.01 -1.07 -18.56
CA ARG A 535 -14.67 -2.31 -18.16
C ARG A 535 -15.61 -2.09 -16.99
N ARG A 536 -15.20 -1.39 -15.93
CA ARG A 536 -16.07 -1.06 -14.80
C ARG A 536 -17.25 -0.17 -15.21
N PHE A 537 -17.04 0.79 -16.10
CA PHE A 537 -18.08 1.74 -16.49
C PHE A 537 -19.06 1.19 -17.51
N TYR A 538 -18.62 0.31 -18.41
CA TYR A 538 -19.35 -0.07 -19.62
C TYR A 538 -19.57 -1.57 -19.82
N ILE A 539 -18.71 -2.45 -19.32
CA ILE A 539 -18.76 -3.89 -19.62
C ILE A 539 -19.24 -4.71 -18.41
N ASN A 540 -18.58 -4.56 -17.26
CA ASN A 540 -18.83 -5.31 -16.05
C ASN A 540 -19.91 -4.62 -15.20
N THR A 541 -21.17 -4.96 -15.43
CA THR A 541 -22.33 -4.20 -14.91
C THR A 541 -22.56 -4.30 -13.40
N ALA A 542 -21.89 -5.22 -12.71
CA ALA A 542 -21.99 -5.36 -11.26
C ALA A 542 -21.27 -4.25 -10.48
N ALA A 543 -20.29 -3.57 -11.10
CA ALA A 543 -19.52 -2.53 -10.43
C ALA A 543 -20.38 -1.28 -10.15
N THR A 544 -20.30 -0.77 -8.92
CA THR A 544 -21.06 0.41 -8.48
C THR A 544 -20.23 1.66 -8.21
N GLU A 545 -18.92 1.53 -8.15
CA GLU A 545 -17.95 2.58 -7.88
C GLU A 545 -16.66 2.40 -8.70
N PHE A 546 -15.78 3.39 -8.66
CA PHE A 546 -14.40 3.27 -9.16
C PHE A 546 -13.60 2.20 -8.41
N GLU A 547 -12.52 1.72 -9.02
CA GLU A 547 -11.58 0.79 -8.37
C GLU A 547 -10.78 1.47 -7.24
N ALA A 548 -10.46 0.72 -6.19
CA ALA A 548 -9.57 1.19 -5.13
C ALA A 548 -8.25 1.68 -5.74
N THR A 549 -7.75 2.84 -5.32
CA THR A 549 -6.61 3.51 -5.98
C THR A 549 -5.36 2.63 -6.01
N TRP A 550 -5.03 1.98 -4.89
CA TRP A 550 -3.87 1.10 -4.79
C TRP A 550 -4.02 -0.15 -5.67
N LEU A 551 -5.22 -0.70 -5.83
CA LEU A 551 -5.45 -1.88 -6.65
C LEU A 551 -5.41 -1.53 -8.13
N ASN A 552 -5.96 -0.37 -8.49
CA ASN A 552 -5.89 0.15 -9.84
C ASN A 552 -4.43 0.42 -10.25
N GLY A 553 -3.65 1.08 -9.38
CA GLY A 553 -2.21 1.28 -9.59
C GLY A 553 -1.45 -0.04 -9.70
N GLY A 554 -1.65 -0.95 -8.74
CA GLY A 554 -0.99 -2.25 -8.74
C GLY A 554 -1.30 -3.11 -9.97
N TRP A 555 -2.49 -3.01 -10.58
CA TRP A 555 -2.73 -3.70 -11.85
C TRP A 555 -2.00 -3.08 -13.03
N SER A 556 -1.80 -1.76 -13.03
CA SER A 556 -0.99 -1.10 -14.05
C SER A 556 0.50 -1.43 -13.89
N ASP A 557 1.01 -1.52 -12.66
CA ASP A 557 2.36 -2.03 -12.40
C ASP A 557 2.53 -3.48 -12.91
N VAL A 558 1.49 -4.33 -12.75
CA VAL A 558 1.50 -5.68 -13.33
C VAL A 558 1.54 -5.62 -14.86
N ALA A 559 0.87 -4.66 -15.51
CA ALA A 559 0.96 -4.50 -16.97
C ALA A 559 2.41 -4.17 -17.41
N GLU A 560 3.10 -3.30 -16.67
CA GLU A 560 4.52 -3.02 -16.91
C GLU A 560 5.39 -4.27 -16.70
N GLU A 561 5.14 -5.03 -15.65
CA GLU A 561 5.88 -6.27 -15.35
C GLU A 561 5.66 -7.34 -16.43
N LEU A 562 4.42 -7.51 -16.90
CA LEU A 562 4.08 -8.42 -18.00
C LEU A 562 4.77 -7.99 -19.30
N LEU A 563 4.83 -6.69 -19.57
CA LEU A 563 5.56 -6.13 -20.72
C LEU A 563 7.04 -6.44 -20.59
N TYR A 564 7.64 -6.20 -19.42
CA TYR A 564 9.04 -6.49 -19.16
C TYR A 564 9.38 -7.96 -19.45
N TYR A 565 8.60 -8.91 -18.94
CA TYR A 565 8.84 -10.34 -19.22
C TYR A 565 8.66 -10.69 -20.70
N ARG A 566 7.67 -10.07 -21.36
CA ARG A 566 7.44 -10.28 -22.79
C ARG A 566 8.63 -9.82 -23.64
N GLU A 567 9.23 -8.69 -23.30
CA GLU A 567 10.33 -8.10 -24.08
C GLU A 567 11.71 -8.67 -23.72
N SER A 568 11.95 -8.93 -22.44
CA SER A 568 13.21 -9.50 -21.98
C SER A 568 13.33 -11.00 -22.27
N GLY A 569 12.20 -11.69 -22.44
CA GLY A 569 12.15 -13.15 -22.46
C GLY A 569 12.46 -13.77 -21.09
N LEU A 570 12.61 -12.94 -20.05
CA LEU A 570 12.78 -13.37 -18.68
C LEU A 570 11.44 -13.72 -18.05
N ALA A 571 11.49 -14.23 -16.83
CA ALA A 571 10.31 -14.68 -16.12
C ALA A 571 10.42 -14.43 -14.60
N PRO A 572 9.32 -14.41 -13.85
CA PRO A 572 9.33 -14.15 -12.42
C PRO A 572 10.35 -14.97 -11.64
N ARG A 573 11.06 -14.31 -10.72
CA ARG A 573 12.12 -14.87 -9.86
C ARG A 573 13.38 -15.36 -10.61
N GLN A 574 13.54 -15.01 -11.88
CA GLN A 574 14.83 -15.12 -12.54
C GLN A 574 15.77 -14.03 -12.01
N ASN A 575 17.05 -14.39 -11.86
CA ASN A 575 18.06 -13.45 -11.41
C ASN A 575 18.27 -12.37 -12.49
N LEU A 576 18.04 -11.11 -12.13
CA LEU A 576 18.17 -9.96 -13.02
C LEU A 576 19.63 -9.57 -13.29
N GLY A 577 20.59 -10.17 -12.57
CA GLY A 577 22.02 -9.98 -12.79
C GLY A 577 22.70 -8.98 -11.85
N ASP A 578 22.03 -8.51 -10.80
CA ASP A 578 22.44 -7.31 -10.05
C ASP A 578 23.14 -7.58 -8.69
N GLY A 579 23.55 -8.82 -8.40
CA GLY A 579 24.22 -9.16 -7.14
C GLY A 579 25.40 -10.13 -7.31
N PRO A 580 26.44 -10.06 -6.44
CA PRO A 580 27.49 -11.08 -6.42
C PRO A 580 26.92 -12.40 -5.91
N VAL A 581 27.31 -13.50 -6.57
CA VAL A 581 26.89 -14.88 -6.30
C VAL A 581 27.54 -15.41 -5.02
#